data_AF-E3N5U6-F1
#
_entry.id   AF-E3N5U6-F1
#
_cell.length_a   1.000
_cell.length_b   1.000
_cell.length_c   1.000
_cell.angle_alpha   90.00
_cell.angle_beta   90.00
_cell.angle_gamma   90.00
#
_symmetry.space_group_name_H-M   'P 1'
#
loop_
_entity.id
_entity.type
_entity.pdbx_description
1 polymer ?
#
loop_
_entity_poly.entity_id
_entity_poly.type
_entity_poly.pdbx_seq_one_letter_code
_entity_poly.pdbx_strand_id
1 'polypeptide(L)'
;MGQCLCKSTSPPEEEMEEVELEEINEAPIPPPPRALPPKMVALIKSKAGTQPRQGFYEDVANSYIRIVMDLRKRALRLEVLLKDFEPHRSPADGNINVLPFRIGIQNLGSAYEDFLRVSSVKVDDYVQKRKDMASEGFKDWFIMKEVVDVMFREKCINLREMRRMVQVQKDHAEQLLQDVVDSKIPPRQERNKLVDNLSTQ
;
A
#
# COMPACT_ATOMS: atom_id res chain seq x y z
N MET A 1 -73.44 -8.78 -27.02
CA MET A 1 -72.52 -9.23 -25.94
C MET A 1 -71.53 -10.16 -26.61
N GLY A 2 -70.34 -9.68 -27.00
CA GLY A 2 -69.10 -9.76 -26.19
C GLY A 2 -68.38 -11.08 -26.55
N GLN A 3 -67.07 -11.24 -26.75
CA GLN A 3 -65.83 -10.49 -26.49
C GLN A 3 -64.80 -11.04 -27.51
N CYS A 4 -64.11 -10.19 -28.27
CA CYS A 4 -62.69 -9.81 -28.09
C CYS A 4 -61.76 -10.72 -27.27
N LEU A 5 -60.68 -11.09 -27.97
CA LEU A 5 -59.39 -11.69 -27.59
C LEU A 5 -58.80 -11.25 -26.24
N CYS A 6 -58.17 -12.20 -25.54
CA CYS A 6 -56.87 -12.02 -24.87
C CYS A 6 -56.21 -13.40 -24.64
N LYS A 7 -55.05 -13.61 -25.27
CA LYS A 7 -54.11 -14.68 -24.94
C LYS A 7 -53.43 -14.35 -23.62
N SER A 8 -53.40 -15.28 -22.69
CA SER A 8 -52.49 -15.25 -21.54
C SER A 8 -51.75 -16.59 -21.50
N THR A 9 -50.66 -16.67 -22.26
CA THR A 9 -49.59 -17.64 -22.01
C THR A 9 -48.81 -17.14 -20.80
N SER A 10 -48.88 -17.87 -19.70
CA SER A 10 -47.98 -17.71 -18.56
C SER A 10 -46.52 -17.94 -19.02
N PRO A 11 -45.52 -17.22 -18.47
CA PRO A 11 -44.12 -17.53 -18.75
C PRO A 11 -43.77 -18.89 -18.12
N PRO A 12 -42.81 -19.64 -18.70
CA PRO A 12 -42.26 -20.81 -18.01
C PRO A 12 -41.60 -20.33 -16.72
N GLU A 13 -41.88 -21.03 -15.62
CA GLU A 13 -41.17 -20.88 -14.36
C GLU A 13 -39.70 -21.22 -14.64
N GLU A 14 -38.85 -20.19 -14.72
CA GLU A 14 -37.41 -20.37 -14.62
C GLU A 14 -37.15 -20.95 -13.23
N GLU A 15 -36.86 -22.24 -13.17
CA GLU A 15 -36.17 -22.84 -12.03
C GLU A 15 -34.87 -22.05 -11.86
N MET A 16 -34.89 -21.07 -10.95
CA MET A 16 -33.67 -20.47 -10.45
C MET A 16 -32.93 -21.58 -9.71
N GLU A 17 -32.01 -22.21 -10.42
CA GLU A 17 -30.98 -23.04 -9.83
C GLU A 17 -30.31 -22.17 -8.75
N GLU A 18 -30.65 -22.43 -7.48
CA GLU A 18 -29.95 -21.88 -6.35
C GLU A 18 -28.51 -22.35 -6.49
N VAL A 19 -27.66 -21.47 -7.05
CA VAL A 19 -26.22 -21.65 -7.01
C VAL A 19 -25.86 -21.58 -5.53
N GLU A 20 -25.79 -22.74 -4.88
CA GLU A 20 -25.06 -22.90 -3.64
C GLU A 20 -23.66 -22.33 -3.91
N LEU A 21 -23.42 -21.11 -3.40
CA LEU A 21 -22.10 -20.56 -3.30
C LEU A 21 -21.35 -21.51 -2.37
N GLU A 22 -20.66 -22.50 -2.96
CA GLU A 22 -19.71 -23.33 -2.23
C GLU A 22 -18.88 -22.37 -1.39
N GLU A 23 -19.01 -22.47 -0.07
CA GLU A 23 -18.10 -21.83 0.88
C GLU A 23 -16.72 -22.33 0.50
N ILE A 24 -15.99 -21.52 -0.25
CA ILE A 24 -14.62 -21.79 -0.65
C ILE A 24 -13.89 -21.99 0.66
N ASN A 25 -13.57 -23.26 0.98
CA ASN A 25 -12.86 -23.64 2.20
C ASN A 25 -11.53 -22.88 2.18
N GLU A 26 -11.50 -21.71 2.81
CA GLU A 26 -10.39 -20.80 2.71
C GLU A 26 -9.18 -21.43 3.39
N ALA A 27 -8.06 -21.48 2.66
CA ALA A 27 -6.83 -22.00 3.22
C ALA A 27 -6.49 -21.27 4.53
N PRO A 28 -6.07 -21.99 5.58
CA PRO A 28 -5.77 -21.41 6.88
C PRO A 28 -4.66 -20.36 6.74
N ILE A 29 -4.85 -19.21 7.41
CA ILE A 29 -3.92 -18.10 7.36
C ILE A 29 -2.67 -18.45 8.19
N PRO A 30 -1.46 -18.36 7.62
CA PRO A 30 -0.23 -18.53 8.38
C PRO A 30 -0.14 -17.58 9.59
N PRO A 31 0.40 -18.03 10.73
CA PRO A 31 0.59 -17.15 11.88
C PRO A 31 1.57 -16.01 11.55
N PRO A 32 1.40 -14.83 12.16
CA PRO A 32 2.32 -13.72 11.95
C PRO A 32 3.74 -14.05 12.49
N PRO A 33 4.78 -13.42 11.93
CA PRO A 33 6.15 -13.62 12.40
C PRO A 33 6.32 -13.18 13.85
N ARG A 34 7.14 -13.92 14.61
CA ARG A 34 7.33 -13.71 16.07
C ARG A 34 8.17 -12.48 16.42
N ALA A 35 9.05 -12.05 15.52
CA ALA A 35 9.97 -10.95 15.77
C ALA A 35 10.36 -10.22 14.48
N LEU A 36 10.60 -8.92 14.60
CA LEU A 36 11.15 -8.10 13.51
C LEU A 36 12.67 -8.30 13.39
N PRO A 37 13.24 -8.24 12.17
CA PRO A 37 14.68 -8.30 11.98
C PRO A 37 15.42 -7.14 12.69
N PRO A 38 16.62 -7.35 13.25
CA PRO A 38 17.34 -6.30 13.98
C PRO A 38 17.59 -5.01 13.17
N LYS A 39 17.87 -5.14 11.86
CA LYS A 39 18.06 -4.00 10.95
C LYS A 39 16.80 -3.14 10.83
N MET A 40 15.65 -3.78 10.74
CA MET A 40 14.34 -3.12 10.69
C MET A 40 14.03 -2.42 12.02
N VAL A 41 14.30 -3.10 13.14
CA VAL A 41 14.16 -2.51 14.49
C VAL A 41 15.02 -1.25 14.63
N ALA A 42 16.26 -1.27 14.15
CA ALA A 42 17.15 -0.11 14.20
C ALA A 42 16.62 1.09 13.39
N LEU A 43 16.08 0.83 12.19
CA LEU A 43 15.48 1.88 11.36
C LEU A 43 14.25 2.51 12.04
N ILE A 44 13.34 1.69 12.56
CA ILE A 44 12.12 2.13 13.26
C ILE A 44 12.47 2.95 14.51
N LYS A 45 13.41 2.46 15.33
CA LYS A 45 13.74 3.10 16.62
C LYS A 45 14.61 4.35 16.51
N SER A 46 15.30 4.56 15.38
CA SER A 46 16.14 5.74 15.23
C SER A 46 15.30 7.02 15.24
N LYS A 47 15.80 8.10 15.84
CA LYS A 47 15.09 9.38 15.87
C LYS A 47 15.10 10.05 14.49
N ALA A 48 13.98 10.64 14.09
CA ALA A 48 13.91 11.44 12.88
C ALA A 48 14.56 12.82 13.08
N GLY A 49 15.00 13.44 11.99
CA GLY A 49 15.51 14.81 12.01
C GLY A 49 16.76 15.06 12.85
N THR A 50 17.58 14.03 13.07
CA THR A 50 18.86 14.16 13.80
C THR A 50 19.96 14.75 12.93
N GLN A 51 19.88 14.58 11.62
CA GLN A 51 20.85 15.11 10.67
C GLN A 51 20.42 16.50 10.19
N PRO A 52 21.36 17.46 10.09
CA PRO A 52 21.07 18.77 9.53
C PRO A 52 20.67 18.64 8.06
N ARG A 53 19.81 19.54 7.57
CA ARG A 53 19.50 19.64 6.14
C ARG A 53 20.81 19.97 5.39
N GLN A 54 21.13 19.17 4.37
CA GLN A 54 22.20 19.50 3.42
C GLN A 54 21.53 19.90 2.09
N GLY A 55 21.80 21.12 1.62
CA GLY A 55 21.21 21.67 0.39
C GLY A 55 20.06 22.65 0.61
N PHE A 56 19.52 23.18 -0.48
CA PHE A 56 18.39 24.11 -0.44
C PHE A 56 17.12 23.40 0.07
N TYR A 57 16.29 24.14 0.81
CA TYR A 57 15.05 23.62 1.39
C TYR A 57 14.15 22.94 0.34
N GLU A 58 13.98 23.59 -0.81
CA GLU A 58 13.15 23.08 -1.92
C GLU A 58 13.66 21.72 -2.43
N ASP A 59 14.97 21.51 -2.53
CA ASP A 59 15.55 20.27 -3.06
C ASP A 59 15.35 19.08 -2.11
N VAL A 60 15.53 19.32 -0.80
CA VAL A 60 15.33 18.32 0.24
C VAL A 60 13.86 17.96 0.38
N ALA A 61 12.98 18.97 0.37
CA ALA A 61 11.53 18.80 0.37
C ALA A 61 11.02 18.00 -0.83
N ASN A 62 11.45 18.38 -2.04
CA ASN A 62 11.08 17.70 -3.29
C ASN A 62 11.56 16.24 -3.29
N SER A 63 12.77 15.99 -2.78
CA SER A 63 13.30 14.64 -2.65
C SER A 63 12.47 13.79 -1.68
N TYR A 64 12.04 14.37 -0.56
CA TYR A 64 11.19 13.72 0.43
C TYR A 64 9.81 13.36 -0.14
N ILE A 65 9.15 14.31 -0.82
CA ILE A 65 7.86 14.08 -1.50
C ILE A 65 8.00 12.98 -2.55
N ARG A 66 9.07 13.02 -3.36
CA ARG A 66 9.31 12.01 -4.41
C ARG A 66 9.42 10.60 -3.84
N ILE A 67 10.08 10.43 -2.70
CA ILE A 67 10.21 9.11 -2.04
C ILE A 67 8.84 8.60 -1.60
N VAL A 68 7.99 9.46 -1.03
CA VAL A 68 6.63 9.07 -0.60
C VAL A 68 5.75 8.74 -1.80
N MET A 69 5.85 9.51 -2.89
CA MET A 69 5.16 9.20 -4.14
C MET A 69 5.61 7.85 -4.73
N ASP A 70 6.91 7.52 -4.67
CA ASP A 70 7.41 6.23 -5.11
C ASP A 70 6.89 5.08 -4.23
N LEU A 71 6.87 5.26 -2.90
CA LEU A 71 6.28 4.31 -1.96
C LEU A 71 4.82 4.01 -2.32
N ARG A 72 4.00 5.06 -2.51
CA ARG A 72 2.60 4.93 -2.95
C ARG A 72 2.48 4.21 -4.29
N LYS A 73 3.30 4.58 -5.27
CA LYS A 73 3.31 3.93 -6.59
C LYS A 73 3.58 2.43 -6.47
N ARG A 74 4.51 2.02 -5.59
CA ARG A 74 4.82 0.60 -5.35
C ARG A 74 3.69 -0.13 -4.61
N ALA A 75 3.04 0.52 -3.66
CA ALA A 75 1.86 -0.04 -2.98
C ALA A 75 0.71 -0.27 -3.96
N LEU A 76 0.42 0.69 -4.85
CA LEU A 76 -0.58 0.51 -5.91
C LEU A 76 -0.19 -0.57 -6.91
N ARG A 77 1.11 -0.71 -7.22
CA ARG A 77 1.60 -1.77 -8.12
C ARG A 77 1.36 -3.17 -7.57
N LEU A 78 1.36 -3.36 -6.24
CA LEU A 78 1.01 -4.65 -5.64
C LEU A 78 -0.40 -5.10 -5.98
N GLU A 79 -1.37 -4.18 -5.99
CA GLU A 79 -2.75 -4.53 -6.36
C GLU A 79 -2.84 -5.03 -7.80
N VAL A 80 -2.15 -4.36 -8.73
CA VAL A 80 -2.09 -4.80 -10.14
C VAL A 80 -1.46 -6.19 -10.24
N LEU A 81 -0.32 -6.40 -9.58
CA LEU A 81 0.37 -7.69 -9.57
C LEU A 81 -0.47 -8.81 -8.93
N LEU A 82 -1.29 -8.48 -7.91
CA LEU A 82 -2.19 -9.44 -7.30
C LEU A 82 -3.33 -9.81 -8.25
N LYS A 83 -3.93 -8.83 -8.94
CA LYS A 83 -4.97 -9.06 -9.96
C LYS A 83 -4.45 -9.90 -11.13
N ASP A 84 -3.20 -9.68 -11.56
CA ASP A 84 -2.57 -10.49 -12.60
C ASP A 84 -2.35 -11.95 -12.12
N PHE A 85 -2.12 -12.14 -10.83
CA PHE A 85 -1.91 -13.45 -10.22
C PHE A 85 -3.21 -14.27 -10.05
N GLU A 86 -4.34 -13.63 -9.75
CA GLU A 86 -5.63 -14.29 -9.42
C GLU A 86 -6.19 -15.26 -10.50
N PRO A 87 -6.24 -14.91 -11.81
CA PRO A 87 -6.82 -15.76 -12.85
C PRO A 87 -6.04 -17.07 -13.10
N HIS A 88 -4.75 -17.08 -12.78
CA HIS A 88 -3.84 -18.18 -13.08
C HIS A 88 -3.92 -19.32 -12.05
N ARG A 89 -4.86 -19.25 -11.09
CA ARG A 89 -5.08 -20.31 -10.08
C ARG A 89 -6.15 -21.33 -10.46
N SER A 90 -6.70 -21.25 -11.68
CA SER A 90 -7.65 -22.23 -12.20
C SER A 90 -7.00 -23.63 -12.30
N PRO A 91 -7.72 -24.75 -12.05
CA PRO A 91 -7.13 -26.05 -11.70
C PRO A 91 -6.29 -26.74 -12.77
N ALA A 92 -6.18 -26.17 -13.97
CA ALA A 92 -5.56 -26.82 -15.13
C ALA A 92 -4.06 -26.56 -15.28
N ASP A 93 -3.52 -25.43 -14.82
CA ASP A 93 -2.18 -24.99 -15.24
C ASP A 93 -1.17 -25.03 -14.08
N GLY A 94 -0.45 -26.14 -14.02
CA GLY A 94 0.53 -26.50 -12.99
C GLY A 94 1.81 -25.66 -12.88
N ASN A 95 1.79 -24.35 -13.15
CA ASN A 95 2.91 -23.47 -12.76
C ASN A 95 2.49 -21.99 -12.65
N ILE A 96 2.03 -21.58 -11.47
CA ILE A 96 1.69 -20.18 -11.21
C ILE A 96 2.97 -19.38 -11.00
N ASN A 97 3.22 -18.41 -11.88
CA ASN A 97 4.38 -17.54 -11.76
C ASN A 97 4.17 -16.49 -10.65
N VAL A 98 4.55 -16.84 -9.42
CA VAL A 98 4.46 -15.98 -8.22
C VAL A 98 5.58 -14.92 -8.15
N LEU A 99 6.59 -15.03 -9.01
CA LEU A 99 7.81 -14.22 -8.94
C LEU A 99 7.53 -12.71 -9.07
N PRO A 100 6.67 -12.23 -10.01
CA PRO A 100 6.38 -10.80 -10.11
C PRO A 100 5.78 -10.22 -8.84
N PHE A 101 4.85 -10.94 -8.19
CA PHE A 101 4.24 -10.48 -6.95
C PHE A 101 5.25 -10.45 -5.79
N ARG A 102 6.09 -11.49 -5.65
CA ARG A 102 7.19 -11.51 -4.66
C ARG A 102 8.17 -10.36 -4.84
N ILE A 103 8.57 -10.08 -6.08
CA ILE A 103 9.43 -8.93 -6.41
C ILE A 103 8.73 -7.62 -6.04
N GLY A 104 7.43 -7.50 -6.33
CA GLY A 104 6.61 -6.37 -5.93
C GLY A 104 6.64 -6.12 -4.42
N ILE A 105 6.49 -7.18 -3.61
CA ILE A 105 6.55 -7.09 -2.15
C ILE A 105 7.94 -6.60 -1.73
N GLN A 106 9.01 -7.19 -2.24
CA GLN A 106 10.38 -6.77 -1.91
C GLN A 106 10.63 -5.30 -2.25
N ASN A 107 10.18 -4.87 -3.43
CA ASN A 107 10.32 -3.48 -3.88
C ASN A 107 9.58 -2.49 -2.98
N LEU A 108 8.40 -2.85 -2.47
CA LEU A 108 7.68 -2.02 -1.50
C LEU A 108 8.47 -1.89 -0.18
N GLY A 109 9.05 -2.99 0.31
CA GLY A 109 9.90 -2.99 1.50
C GLY A 109 11.09 -2.05 1.38
N SER A 110 11.78 -2.08 0.22
CA SER A 110 12.88 -1.15 -0.04
C SER A 110 12.44 0.31 -0.02
N ALA A 111 11.24 0.63 -0.51
CA ALA A 111 10.74 2.02 -0.46
C ALA A 111 10.43 2.48 0.97
N TYR A 112 9.93 1.60 1.85
CA TYR A 112 9.84 1.92 3.27
C TYR A 112 11.22 2.14 3.89
N GLU A 113 12.20 1.28 3.61
CA GLU A 113 13.57 1.47 4.10
C GLU A 113 14.16 2.81 3.66
N ASP A 114 14.02 3.16 2.40
CA ASP A 114 14.53 4.41 1.83
C ASP A 114 13.86 5.62 2.48
N PHE A 115 12.54 5.54 2.70
CA PHE A 115 11.82 6.58 3.44
C PHE A 115 12.32 6.71 4.88
N LEU A 116 12.43 5.61 5.63
CA LEU A 116 12.89 5.65 7.02
C LEU A 116 14.33 6.16 7.16
N ARG A 117 15.19 5.88 6.16
CA ARG A 117 16.55 6.44 6.08
C ARG A 117 16.52 7.95 5.85
N VAL A 118 15.73 8.44 4.88
CA VAL A 118 15.67 9.88 4.59
C VAL A 118 15.03 10.67 5.73
N SER A 119 14.14 10.06 6.53
CA SER A 119 13.57 10.68 7.73
C SER A 119 14.61 11.03 8.80
N SER A 120 15.86 10.54 8.70
CA SER A 120 16.95 11.00 9.58
C SER A 120 17.30 12.48 9.37
N VAL A 121 16.99 13.06 8.20
CA VAL A 121 17.21 14.47 7.88
C VAL A 121 16.02 15.30 8.36
N LYS A 122 16.28 16.45 9.02
CA LYS A 122 15.20 17.30 9.53
C LYS A 122 14.52 18.06 8.40
N VAL A 123 13.53 17.49 7.71
CA VAL A 123 12.85 18.20 6.59
C VAL A 123 11.84 19.25 7.05
N ASP A 124 11.21 19.06 8.21
CA ASP A 124 10.35 20.01 8.94
C ASP A 124 10.10 19.45 10.35
N ASP A 125 9.16 20.03 11.10
CA ASP A 125 8.83 19.59 12.45
C ASP A 125 7.90 18.35 12.50
N TYR A 126 7.30 17.96 11.36
CA TYR A 126 6.42 16.79 11.24
C TYR A 126 7.16 15.52 10.79
N VAL A 127 8.47 15.58 10.54
CA VAL A 127 9.26 14.43 10.05
C VAL A 127 9.18 13.22 10.98
N GLN A 128 9.12 13.41 12.30
CA GLN A 128 8.98 12.30 13.25
C GLN A 128 7.61 11.62 13.12
N LYS A 129 6.52 12.40 13.06
CA LYS A 129 5.17 11.86 12.86
C LYS A 129 5.11 10.97 11.62
N ARG A 130 5.65 11.45 10.50
CA ARG A 130 5.64 10.71 9.23
C ARG A 130 6.54 9.47 9.27
N LYS A 131 7.65 9.54 10.00
CA LYS A 131 8.48 8.35 10.27
C LYS A 131 7.70 7.30 11.07
N ASP A 132 6.93 7.72 12.07
CA ASP A 132 6.13 6.81 12.89
C ASP A 132 5.05 6.13 12.03
N MET A 133 4.35 6.89 11.18
CA MET A 133 3.38 6.34 10.20
C MET A 133 4.02 5.32 9.26
N ALA A 134 5.16 5.66 8.65
CA ALA A 134 5.88 4.74 7.78
C ALA A 134 6.43 3.51 8.52
N SER A 135 6.74 3.64 9.82
CA SER A 135 7.20 2.53 10.64
C SER A 135 6.10 1.50 10.87
N GLU A 136 4.85 1.93 11.09
CA GLU A 136 3.71 1.01 11.16
C GLU A 136 3.47 0.32 9.81
N GLY A 137 3.47 1.07 8.71
CA GLY A 137 3.38 0.48 7.37
C GLY A 137 4.48 -0.54 7.08
N PHE A 138 5.72 -0.28 7.54
CA PHE A 138 6.84 -1.19 7.37
C PHE A 138 6.69 -2.48 8.20
N LYS A 139 6.15 -2.40 9.42
CA LYS A 139 5.81 -3.58 10.24
C LYS A 139 4.76 -4.45 9.54
N ASP A 140 3.68 -3.84 9.05
CA ASP A 140 2.63 -4.54 8.34
C ASP A 140 3.14 -5.14 7.02
N TRP A 141 4.07 -4.45 6.35
CA TRP A 141 4.73 -4.99 5.16
C TRP A 141 5.52 -6.26 5.49
N PHE A 142 6.25 -6.25 6.61
CA PHE A 142 7.02 -7.42 7.03
C PHE A 142 6.11 -8.61 7.35
N ILE A 143 4.99 -8.38 8.04
CA ILE A 143 3.98 -9.40 8.29
C ILE A 143 3.45 -9.95 6.96
N MET A 144 3.05 -9.07 6.04
CA MET A 144 2.57 -9.46 4.72
C MET A 144 3.60 -10.32 3.96
N LYS A 145 4.86 -9.88 3.93
CA LYS A 145 5.95 -10.61 3.27
C LYS A 145 6.06 -12.03 3.83
N GLU A 146 6.15 -12.19 5.14
CA GLU A 146 6.33 -13.49 5.78
C GLU A 146 5.11 -14.40 5.58
N VAL A 147 3.90 -13.88 5.76
CA VAL A 147 2.65 -14.62 5.58
C VAL A 147 2.51 -15.09 4.12
N VAL A 148 2.76 -14.20 3.16
CA VAL A 148 2.68 -14.53 1.72
C VAL A 148 3.78 -15.52 1.31
N ASP A 149 5.00 -15.39 1.85
CA ASP A 149 6.08 -16.35 1.59
C ASP A 149 5.70 -17.76 2.07
N VAL A 150 5.05 -17.88 3.23
CA VAL A 150 4.50 -19.15 3.74
C VAL A 150 3.41 -19.67 2.81
N MET A 151 2.42 -18.83 2.46
CA MET A 151 1.32 -19.20 1.56
C MET A 151 1.84 -19.81 0.25
N PHE A 152 2.84 -19.18 -0.35
CA PHE A 152 3.46 -19.68 -1.59
C PHE A 152 4.26 -20.97 -1.38
N ARG A 153 5.00 -21.09 -0.28
CA ARG A 153 5.81 -22.28 0.01
C ARG A 153 4.93 -23.51 0.27
N GLU A 154 3.85 -23.34 1.02
CA GLU A 154 2.94 -24.41 1.46
C GLU A 154 1.76 -24.59 0.50
N LYS A 155 1.70 -23.78 -0.58
CA LYS A 155 0.63 -23.77 -1.58
C LYS A 155 -0.77 -23.49 -1.01
N CYS A 156 -0.84 -22.93 0.20
CA CYS A 156 -2.06 -22.59 0.93
C CYS A 156 -2.51 -21.14 0.69
N ILE A 157 -2.54 -20.70 -0.58
CA ILE A 157 -2.88 -19.30 -0.90
C ILE A 157 -4.30 -18.96 -0.46
N ASN A 158 -4.42 -17.88 0.32
CA ASN A 158 -5.68 -17.24 0.67
C ASN A 158 -5.73 -15.84 0.02
N LEU A 159 -6.46 -15.73 -1.09
CA LEU A 159 -6.55 -14.50 -1.88
C LEU A 159 -7.25 -13.36 -1.13
N ARG A 160 -8.27 -13.68 -0.31
CA ARG A 160 -8.98 -12.70 0.51
C ARG A 160 -8.00 -12.00 1.46
N GLU A 161 -7.17 -12.79 2.14
CA GLU A 161 -6.17 -12.26 3.07
C GLU A 161 -5.06 -11.49 2.34
N MET A 162 -4.59 -11.98 1.18
CA MET A 162 -3.63 -11.22 0.36
C MET A 162 -4.17 -9.86 -0.08
N ARG A 163 -5.44 -9.79 -0.54
CA ARG A 163 -6.10 -8.53 -0.90
C ARG A 163 -6.20 -7.59 0.30
N ARG A 164 -6.57 -8.12 1.48
CA ARG A 164 -6.62 -7.34 2.73
C ARG A 164 -5.27 -6.72 3.06
N MET A 165 -4.19 -7.50 3.04
CA MET A 165 -2.84 -7.02 3.34
C MET A 165 -2.35 -5.98 2.31
N VAL A 166 -2.63 -6.19 1.02
CA VAL A 166 -2.31 -5.20 -0.03
C VAL A 166 -3.09 -3.90 0.18
N GLN A 167 -4.36 -3.98 0.57
CA GLN A 167 -5.16 -2.78 0.87
C GLN A 167 -4.60 -2.01 2.06
N VAL A 168 -4.21 -2.70 3.14
CA VAL A 168 -3.53 -2.06 4.29
C VAL A 168 -2.28 -1.29 3.85
N GLN A 169 -1.48 -1.85 2.94
CA GLN A 169 -0.30 -1.17 2.42
C GLN A 169 -0.63 0.07 1.58
N LYS A 170 -1.73 0.04 0.82
CA LYS A 170 -2.21 1.22 0.09
C LYS A 170 -2.66 2.32 1.05
N ASP A 171 -3.39 1.95 2.10
CA ASP A 171 -3.90 2.89 3.09
C ASP A 171 -2.76 3.60 3.84
N HIS A 172 -1.74 2.86 4.27
CA HIS A 172 -0.53 3.44 4.87
C HIS A 172 0.17 4.43 3.94
N ALA A 173 0.32 4.06 2.66
CA ALA A 173 0.99 4.90 1.69
C ALA A 173 0.20 6.17 1.33
N GLU A 174 -1.14 6.07 1.24
CA GLU A 174 -2.02 7.20 0.99
C GLU A 174 -2.06 8.16 2.18
N GLN A 175 -2.20 7.64 3.40
CA GLN A 175 -2.16 8.46 4.62
C GLN A 175 -0.83 9.20 4.75
N LEU A 176 0.29 8.52 4.45
CA LEU A 176 1.61 9.15 4.48
C LEU A 176 1.73 10.27 3.44
N LEU A 177 1.24 10.05 2.21
CA LEU A 177 1.24 11.09 1.17
C LEU A 177 0.35 12.27 1.55
N GLN A 178 -0.85 12.01 2.06
CA GLN A 178 -1.79 13.03 2.50
C GLN A 178 -1.14 13.92 3.57
N ASP A 179 -0.51 13.32 4.57
CA ASP A 179 0.19 14.09 5.62
C ASP A 179 1.34 14.93 5.07
N VAL A 180 2.08 14.42 4.08
CA VAL A 180 3.18 15.16 3.42
C VAL A 180 2.66 16.37 2.64
N VAL A 181 1.53 16.22 1.94
CA VAL A 181 0.91 17.30 1.16
C VAL A 181 0.26 18.34 2.09
N ASP A 182 -0.45 17.88 3.14
CA ASP A 182 -1.18 18.75 4.07
C ASP A 182 -0.27 19.54 5.00
N SER A 183 0.89 18.99 5.35
CA SER A 183 1.85 19.61 6.26
C SER A 183 2.43 20.94 5.78
N LYS A 184 1.97 21.48 4.62
CA LYS A 184 2.49 22.70 3.98
C LYS A 184 3.99 22.79 4.15
N ILE A 185 4.73 21.79 3.65
CA ILE A 185 6.10 22.03 3.19
C ILE A 185 5.95 23.23 2.24
N PRO A 186 6.33 24.47 2.60
CA PRO A 186 5.78 25.63 1.93
C PRO A 186 6.12 25.57 0.45
N PRO A 187 5.14 25.45 -0.46
CA PRO A 187 5.38 25.73 -1.85
C PRO A 187 5.54 27.25 -1.93
N ARG A 188 6.76 27.74 -2.20
CA ARG A 188 7.06 29.12 -2.63
C ARG A 188 6.00 30.18 -2.30
N GLN A 189 5.78 30.53 -1.03
CA GLN A 189 4.92 31.68 -0.69
C GLN A 189 5.44 32.57 0.46
N GLU A 190 6.73 32.47 0.81
CA GLU A 190 7.39 33.46 1.69
C GLU A 190 8.52 34.24 1.01
N ARG A 191 8.69 34.11 -0.32
CA ARG A 191 9.66 34.94 -1.05
C ARG A 191 9.23 36.41 -1.15
N ASN A 192 7.94 36.71 -1.04
CA ASN A 192 7.43 38.08 -1.18
C ASN A 192 7.28 38.83 0.16
N LYS A 193 7.54 38.21 1.33
CA LYS A 193 7.51 38.93 2.62
C LYS A 193 8.90 39.29 3.16
N LEU A 194 9.95 38.66 2.65
CA LEU A 194 11.34 38.95 3.01
C LEU A 194 12.01 39.96 2.06
N VAL A 195 11.54 40.10 0.82
CA VAL A 195 12.05 41.12 -0.12
C VAL A 195 11.44 42.50 0.17
N ASP A 196 10.16 42.57 0.54
CA ASP A 196 9.49 43.84 0.85
C ASP A 196 10.00 44.52 2.14
N ASN A 197 10.52 43.73 3.09
CA ASN A 197 11.12 44.25 4.33
C ASN A 197 12.62 44.61 4.19
N LEU A 198 13.25 44.31 3.04
CA LEU A 198 14.63 44.67 2.73
C LEU A 198 14.74 45.80 1.68
N SER A 199 13.61 46.28 1.15
CA SER A 199 13.56 47.46 0.26
C SER A 199 13.03 48.73 0.95
N THR A 200 12.93 48.74 2.29
CA THR A 200 12.52 49.92 3.08
C THR A 200 13.49 50.30 4.20
N GLN A 201 14.76 49.91 4.11
CA GLN A 201 15.83 50.51 4.93
C GLN A 201 16.98 51.00 4.06
#